data_AF-A0A5N9HDL1-F1
#
_entry.id   AF-A0A5N9HDL1-F1
#
_cell.length_a   1.000
_cell.length_b   1.000
_cell.length_c   1.000
_cell.angle_alpha   90.00
_cell.angle_beta   90.00
_cell.angle_gamma   90.00
#
_symmetry.space_group_name_H-M   'P 1'
#
loop_
_entity.id
_entity.type
_entity.pdbx_description
1 polymer ?
#
loop_
_entity_poly.entity_id
_entity_poly.type
_entity_poly.pdbx_seq_one_letter_code
_entity_poly.pdbx_strand_id
1 'polypeptide(L)'
;MEPQVKAEDSPPKPRFSIPPALKYPAYRSYWFGTLASVVGFQMLQASQFWLVHTLEDSPLFLGYVGLANAAPAILLNLFGGVFADRLDNRRLIMVTQTLLASLIFLLATLTLSGIIEVWQVLAIAFVAG
;
A
#
# COMPACT_ATOMS: atom_id res chain seq x y z
N MET A 1 -68.12 2.70 -4.57
CA MET A 1 -67.21 3.31 -3.57
C MET A 1 -66.04 2.35 -3.43
N GLU A 2 -65.01 2.52 -4.25
CA GLU A 2 -63.77 1.73 -4.15
C GLU A 2 -62.92 2.24 -2.99
N PRO A 3 -62.46 1.39 -2.06
CA PRO A 3 -61.53 1.80 -1.03
C PRO A 3 -60.15 2.01 -1.66
N GLN A 4 -59.74 3.28 -1.68
CA GLN A 4 -58.40 3.74 -2.04
C GLN A 4 -57.36 3.03 -1.17
N VAL A 5 -56.62 2.09 -1.75
CA VAL A 5 -55.44 1.46 -1.14
C VAL A 5 -54.41 2.57 -0.95
N LYS A 6 -54.29 3.01 0.31
CA LYS A 6 -53.34 4.00 0.78
C LYS A 6 -51.94 3.55 0.38
N ALA A 7 -51.35 4.27 -0.58
CA ALA A 7 -49.97 4.07 -1.00
C ALA A 7 -49.07 4.09 0.25
N GLU A 8 -48.43 2.96 0.49
CA GLU A 8 -47.53 2.76 1.61
C GLU A 8 -46.29 3.63 1.38
N ASP A 9 -46.25 4.75 2.11
CA ASP A 9 -45.20 5.74 2.09
C ASP A 9 -43.91 5.09 2.61
N SER A 10 -43.16 4.47 1.70
CA SER A 10 -41.89 3.82 1.99
C SER A 10 -40.90 4.89 2.46
N PRO A 11 -40.28 4.75 3.65
CA PRO A 11 -39.42 5.79 4.19
C PRO A 11 -38.26 6.07 3.22
N PRO A 12 -37.88 7.35 3.01
CA PRO A 12 -36.85 7.72 2.06
C PRO A 12 -35.53 7.05 2.43
N LYS A 13 -35.01 6.19 1.54
CA LYS A 13 -33.70 5.56 1.72
C LYS A 13 -32.64 6.66 1.86
N PRO A 14 -31.81 6.65 2.91
CA PRO A 14 -30.79 7.67 3.10
C PRO A 14 -29.81 7.66 1.90
N ARG A 15 -29.69 8.81 1.21
CA ARG A 15 -28.89 8.97 -0.02
C ARG A 15 -27.38 8.81 0.21
N PHE A 16 -26.92 8.83 1.46
CA PHE A 16 -25.56 8.50 1.86
C PHE A 16 -25.61 7.64 3.14
N SER A 17 -25.59 6.32 2.95
CA SER A 17 -25.42 5.38 4.05
C SER A 17 -23.94 5.05 4.18
N ILE A 18 -23.36 5.25 5.36
CA ILE A 18 -22.01 4.76 5.67
C ILE A 18 -21.96 3.26 5.33
N PRO A 19 -20.97 2.80 4.56
CA PRO A 19 -20.81 1.40 4.23
C PRO A 19 -20.99 0.53 5.49
N PRO A 20 -21.86 -0.50 5.46
CA PRO A 20 -22.15 -1.31 6.64
C PRO A 20 -20.90 -1.87 7.34
N ALA A 21 -19.83 -2.11 6.59
CA ALA A 21 -18.55 -2.58 7.09
C ALA A 21 -17.84 -1.55 8.03
N LEU A 22 -17.95 -0.25 7.76
CA LEU A 22 -17.32 0.81 8.56
C LEU A 22 -18.01 1.08 9.91
N LYS A 23 -19.16 0.41 10.17
CA LYS A 23 -19.87 0.48 11.45
C LYS A 23 -19.14 -0.31 12.55
N TYR A 24 -18.28 -1.26 12.20
CA TYR A 24 -17.50 -2.03 13.16
C TYR A 24 -16.20 -1.28 13.53
N PRO A 25 -15.95 -0.95 14.81
CA PRO A 25 -14.82 -0.11 15.22
C PRO A 25 -13.46 -0.74 14.93
N ALA A 26 -13.35 -2.07 15.05
CA ALA A 26 -12.15 -2.82 14.71
C ALA A 26 -11.85 -2.74 13.19
N TYR A 27 -12.88 -2.94 12.36
CA TYR A 27 -12.76 -2.82 10.91
C TYR A 27 -12.41 -1.40 10.48
N ARG A 28 -13.00 -0.38 11.10
CA ARG A 28 -12.71 1.03 10.80
C ARG A 28 -11.24 1.35 11.01
N SER A 29 -10.67 0.92 12.14
CA SER A 29 -9.25 1.17 12.47
C SER A 29 -8.31 0.44 11.50
N TYR A 30 -8.63 -0.81 11.17
CA TYR A 30 -7.91 -1.57 10.15
C TYR A 30 -7.98 -0.88 8.78
N TRP A 31 -9.18 -0.45 8.36
CA TRP A 31 -9.39 0.14 7.04
C TRP A 31 -8.61 1.43 6.85
N PHE A 32 -8.61 2.33 7.85
CA PHE A 32 -7.78 3.54 7.80
C PHE A 32 -6.28 3.23 7.86
N GLY A 33 -5.86 2.25 8.67
CA GLY A 33 -4.46 1.82 8.73
C GLY A 33 -3.98 1.26 7.39
N THR A 34 -4.77 0.39 6.76
CA THR A 34 -4.48 -0.16 5.44
C THR A 34 -4.47 0.92 4.37
N LEU A 35 -5.43 1.85 4.40
CA LEU A 35 -5.46 2.97 3.46
C LEU A 35 -4.18 3.81 3.55
N ALA A 36 -3.80 4.22 4.76
CA ALA A 36 -2.58 4.99 4.98
C ALA A 36 -1.33 4.22 4.51
N SER A 37 -1.31 2.90 4.75
CA SER A 37 -0.22 2.02 4.36
C SER A 37 -0.09 1.92 2.84
N VAL A 38 -1.21 1.75 2.12
CA VAL A 38 -1.24 1.70 0.65
C VAL A 38 -0.77 3.03 0.07
N VAL A 39 -1.27 4.16 0.61
CA VAL A 39 -0.84 5.48 0.15
C VAL A 39 0.67 5.68 0.39
N GLY A 40 1.17 5.31 1.57
CA GLY A 40 2.60 5.40 1.89
C GLY A 40 3.46 4.56 0.95
N PHE A 41 3.02 3.35 0.61
CA PHE A 41 3.71 2.49 -0.35
C PHE A 41 3.71 3.07 -1.77
N GLN A 42 2.59 3.63 -2.23
CA GLN A 42 2.53 4.28 -3.54
C GLN A 42 3.40 5.54 -3.59
N MET A 43 3.44 6.31 -2.50
CA MET A 43 4.35 7.45 -2.38
C MET A 43 5.81 7.00 -2.40
N LEU A 44 6.17 5.90 -1.71
CA LEU A 44 7.53 5.35 -1.74
C LEU A 44 7.96 5.03 -3.17
N GLN A 45 7.14 4.29 -3.93
CA GLN A 45 7.45 3.97 -5.32
C GLN A 45 7.59 5.22 -6.18
N ALA A 46 6.65 6.16 -6.09
CA ALA A 46 6.72 7.42 -6.82
C ALA A 46 7.99 8.22 -6.48
N SER A 47 8.36 8.29 -5.20
CA SER A 47 9.58 8.93 -4.74
C SER A 47 10.84 8.25 -5.28
N GLN A 48 10.89 6.90 -5.33
CA GLN A 48 12.02 6.18 -5.91
C GLN A 48 12.22 6.54 -7.39
N PHE A 49 11.14 6.51 -8.18
CA PHE A 49 11.20 6.89 -9.60
C PHE A 49 11.63 8.34 -9.78
N TRP A 50 11.08 9.26 -8.98
CA TRP A 50 11.45 10.66 -9.02
C TRP A 50 12.91 10.90 -8.64
N LEU A 51 13.39 10.26 -7.56
CA LEU A 51 14.76 10.42 -7.09
C LEU A 51 15.76 9.90 -8.11
N VAL A 52 15.53 8.70 -8.66
CA VAL A 52 16.43 8.14 -9.68
C VAL A 52 16.46 9.03 -10.91
N HIS A 53 15.32 9.57 -11.35
CA HIS A 53 15.29 10.53 -12.44
C HIS A 53 16.05 11.84 -12.13
N THR A 54 16.01 12.29 -10.88
CA THR A 54 16.72 13.52 -10.46
C THR A 54 18.23 13.30 -10.32
N LEU A 55 18.65 12.09 -9.91
CA LEU A 55 20.06 11.74 -9.69
C LEU A 55 20.75 11.30 -10.99
N GLU A 56 20.04 10.60 -11.87
CA GLU A 56 20.55 10.04 -13.12
C GLU A 56 19.61 10.39 -14.27
N ASP A 57 20.14 11.07 -15.29
CA ASP A 57 19.38 11.49 -16.47
C ASP A 57 19.19 10.35 -17.49
N SER A 58 19.48 9.10 -17.09
CA SER A 58 19.44 7.91 -17.95
C SER A 58 18.20 7.05 -17.70
N PRO A 59 17.39 6.76 -18.73
CA PRO A 59 16.20 5.91 -18.62
C PRO A 59 16.47 4.48 -18.14
N LEU A 60 17.72 3.99 -18.27
CA LEU A 60 18.08 2.63 -17.89
C LEU A 60 17.95 2.39 -16.38
N PHE A 61 18.25 3.40 -15.56
CA PHE A 61 18.16 3.28 -14.10
C PHE A 61 16.73 3.15 -13.59
N LEU A 62 15.77 3.77 -14.28
CA LEU A 62 14.34 3.60 -13.98
C LEU A 62 13.91 2.14 -14.22
N GLY A 63 14.45 1.51 -15.27
CA GLY A 63 14.28 0.08 -15.54
C GLY A 63 14.85 -0.79 -14.40
N TYR A 64 16.03 -0.45 -13.90
CA TYR A 64 16.63 -1.17 -12.76
C TYR A 64 15.81 -1.03 -11.47
N VAL A 65 15.21 0.13 -11.19
CA VAL A 65 14.29 0.29 -10.04
C VAL A 65 13.06 -0.61 -10.18
N GLY A 66 12.49 -0.67 -11.38
CA GLY A 66 11.36 -1.56 -11.67
C GLY A 66 11.73 -3.03 -11.49
N LEU A 67 12.89 -3.45 -12.00
CA LEU A 67 13.41 -4.82 -11.82
C LEU A 67 13.72 -5.12 -10.35
N ALA A 68 14.27 -4.16 -9.62
CA ALA A 68 14.57 -4.31 -8.20
C ALA A 68 13.29 -4.50 -7.37
N ASN A 69 12.20 -3.79 -7.68
CA ASN A 69 10.90 -4.02 -7.03
C ASN A 69 10.25 -5.35 -7.47
N ALA A 70 10.41 -5.74 -8.74
CA ALA A 70 9.78 -6.95 -9.26
C ALA A 70 10.50 -8.24 -8.84
N ALA A 71 11.82 -8.23 -8.69
CA ALA A 71 12.61 -9.42 -8.40
C ALA A 71 12.22 -10.12 -7.07
N PRO A 72 12.11 -9.41 -5.94
CA PRO A 72 11.71 -10.03 -4.69
C PRO A 72 10.24 -10.43 -4.74
N ALA A 73 9.35 -9.63 -5.35
CA ALA A 73 7.97 -10.02 -5.57
C ALA A 73 7.85 -11.34 -6.36
N ILE A 74 8.66 -11.55 -7.40
CA ILE A 74 8.69 -12.79 -8.19
C ILE A 74 9.21 -13.95 -7.34
N LEU A 75 10.32 -13.75 -6.61
CA LEU A 75 10.89 -14.77 -5.72
C LEU A 75 9.90 -15.17 -4.63
N LEU A 76 9.35 -14.18 -3.91
CA LEU A 76 8.36 -14.39 -2.87
C LEU A 76 7.06 -14.95 -3.43
N ASN A 77 6.64 -14.65 -4.66
CA ASN A 77 5.45 -15.29 -5.23
C ASN A 77 5.70 -16.76 -5.57
N LEU A 78 6.89 -17.06 -6.13
CA LEU A 78 7.29 -18.44 -6.47
C LEU A 78 7.43 -19.33 -5.23
N PHE A 79 8.04 -18.82 -4.15
CA PHE A 79 8.25 -19.56 -2.91
C PHE A 79 7.12 -19.38 -1.89
N GLY A 80 6.41 -18.26 -1.96
CA GLY A 80 5.40 -17.84 -0.99
C GLY A 80 4.10 -18.63 -1.08
N GLY A 81 3.78 -19.26 -2.22
CA GLY A 81 2.65 -20.18 -2.29
C GLY A 81 2.73 -21.34 -1.28
N VAL A 82 3.93 -21.74 -0.86
CA VAL A 82 4.15 -22.82 0.13
C VAL A 82 4.31 -22.27 1.55
N PHE A 83 4.89 -21.07 1.70
CA PHE A 83 5.15 -20.46 3.01
C PHE A 83 3.97 -19.62 3.53
N ALA A 84 3.20 -18.95 2.67
CA ALA A 84 2.08 -18.09 3.05
C ALA A 84 0.97 -18.88 3.76
N ASP A 85 0.74 -20.13 3.38
CA ASP A 85 -0.27 -20.99 4.00
C ASP A 85 0.15 -21.52 5.39
N ARG A 86 1.42 -21.39 5.77
CA ARG A 86 1.96 -21.93 7.04
C ARG A 86 2.25 -20.86 8.11
N LEU A 87 2.31 -19.58 7.74
CA LEU A 87 2.56 -18.50 8.69
C LEU A 87 1.27 -17.87 9.21
N ASP A 88 1.29 -17.39 10.45
CA ASP A 88 0.22 -16.58 11.02
C ASP A 88 0.02 -15.30 10.19
N ASN A 89 -1.04 -15.24 9.37
CA ASN A 89 -1.38 -14.10 8.50
C ASN A 89 -1.28 -12.73 9.21
N ARG A 90 -1.69 -12.67 10.50
CA ARG A 90 -1.66 -11.42 11.28
C ARG A 90 -0.24 -10.96 11.60
N ARG A 91 0.67 -11.88 11.93
CA ARG A 91 2.08 -11.54 12.21
C ARG A 91 2.79 -11.13 10.93
N LEU A 92 2.50 -11.83 9.83
CA LEU A 92 3.08 -11.52 8.53
C LEU A 92 2.74 -10.09 8.11
N ILE A 93 1.46 -9.70 8.19
CA ILE A 93 1.02 -8.33 7.91
C ILE A 93 1.70 -7.31 8.83
N MET A 94 1.84 -7.59 10.13
CA MET A 94 2.51 -6.65 11.05
C MET A 94 4.00 -6.47 10.69
N VAL A 95 4.70 -7.56 10.37
CA VAL A 95 6.13 -7.52 10.01
C VAL A 95 6.33 -6.75 8.70
N THR A 96 5.57 -7.08 7.66
CA THR A 96 5.68 -6.39 6.37
C THR A 96 5.33 -4.92 6.49
N GLN A 97 4.28 -4.57 7.24
CA GLN A 97 3.89 -3.18 7.42
C GLN A 97 4.94 -2.37 8.19
N THR A 98 5.56 -2.98 9.20
CA THR A 98 6.64 -2.35 9.99
C THR A 98 7.91 -2.20 9.15
N LEU A 99 8.25 -3.20 8.35
CA LEU A 99 9.38 -3.14 7.42
C LEU A 99 9.20 -2.01 6.40
N LEU A 100 8.03 -1.95 5.74
CA LEU A 100 7.71 -0.88 4.80
C LEU A 100 7.77 0.51 5.44
N ALA A 101 7.19 0.68 6.63
CA ALA A 101 7.27 1.95 7.35
C ALA A 101 8.73 2.36 7.65
N SER A 102 9.57 1.37 8.02
CA SER A 102 10.99 1.60 8.28
C SER A 102 11.75 2.00 7.01
N LEU A 103 11.45 1.38 5.86
CA LEU A 103 12.06 1.73 4.58
C LEU A 103 11.67 3.14 4.12
N ILE A 104 10.40 3.53 4.30
CA ILE A 104 9.91 4.89 4.01
C ILE A 104 10.68 5.90 4.87
N PHE A 105 10.81 5.63 6.17
CA PHE A 105 11.54 6.49 7.09
C PHE A 105 13.03 6.61 6.72
N LEU A 106 13.66 5.49 6.35
CA LEU A 106 15.05 5.45 5.90
C LEU A 106 15.24 6.27 4.61
N LEU A 107 14.38 6.09 3.60
CA LEU A 107 14.47 6.87 2.37
C LEU A 107 14.26 8.37 2.64
N ALA A 108 13.29 8.73 3.48
CA ALA A 108 13.02 10.11 3.85
C ALA A 108 14.22 10.75 4.56
N THR A 109 14.82 10.06 5.53
CA THR A 109 16.00 10.57 6.26
C THR A 109 17.22 10.73 5.36
N LEU A 110 17.51 9.76 4.48
CA LEU A 110 18.58 9.86 3.49
C LEU A 110 18.37 11.04 2.53
N THR A 111 17.13 11.22 2.06
CA THR A 111 16.76 12.31 1.15
C THR A 111 16.92 13.67 1.81
N LEU A 112 16.43 13.84 3.05
CA LEU A 112 16.55 15.09 3.80
C LEU A 112 18.00 15.42 4.17
N SER A 113 18.84 14.39 4.34
CA SER A 113 20.27 14.57 4.64
C SER A 113 21.10 14.93 3.41
N GLY A 114 20.55 14.82 2.19
CA GLY A 114 21.23 15.15 0.94
C GLY A 114 22.35 14.18 0.53
N ILE A 115 22.51 13.06 1.23
CA ILE A 115 23.51 12.01 0.94
C ILE A 115 22.93 10.86 0.11
N ILE A 116 21.77 11.08 -0.50
CA ILE A 116 21.03 10.04 -1.19
C ILE A 116 21.69 9.68 -2.52
N GLU A 117 22.01 8.41 -2.69
CA GLU A 117 22.63 7.88 -3.91
C GLU A 117 21.74 6.82 -4.56
N VAL A 118 21.90 6.63 -5.87
CA VAL A 118 21.05 5.74 -6.69
C VAL A 118 21.06 4.30 -6.15
N TRP A 119 22.21 3.80 -5.68
CA TRP A 119 22.31 2.45 -5.14
C TRP A 119 21.50 2.26 -3.85
N GLN A 120 21.34 3.32 -3.04
CA GLN A 120 20.52 3.27 -1.82
C GLN A 120 19.04 3.16 -2.20
N VAL A 121 18.63 3.90 -3.24
CA VAL A 121 17.27 3.81 -3.78
C VAL A 121 16.99 2.41 -4.34
N LEU A 122 17.93 1.83 -5.09
CA LEU A 122 17.83 0.46 -5.62
C LEU A 122 17.79 -0.59 -4.51
N ALA A 123 18.60 -0.44 -3.46
CA ALA A 123 18.58 -1.34 -2.31
C ALA A 123 17.22 -1.29 -1.59
N ILE A 124 16.68 -0.08 -1.37
CA ILE A 124 15.36 0.09 -0.75
C ILE A 124 14.25 -0.48 -1.64
N ALA A 125 14.32 -0.26 -2.96
CA ALA A 125 13.40 -0.85 -3.94
C ALA A 125 13.39 -2.40 -3.86
N PHE A 126 14.58 -3.00 -3.75
CA PHE A 126 14.70 -4.45 -3.61
C PHE A 126 14.16 -4.98 -2.28
N VAL A 127 14.29 -4.25 -1.17
CA VAL A 127 13.73 -4.72 0.11
C VAL A 127 12.22 -4.44 0.21
N ALA A 128 11.72 -3.45 -0.54
CA ALA A 128 10.31 -3.08 -0.55
C ALA A 128 9.43 -3.98 -1.44
N GLY A 129 10.00 -4.56 -2.51
CA GLY A 129 9.33 -5.52 -3.39
C GLY A 129 9.12 -6.89 -2.75
#